data_AF-A0A5P9BE98-F1
#
_entry.id   AF-A0A5P9BE98-F1
#
_cell.length_a   1.000
_cell.length_b   1.000
_cell.length_c   1.000
_cell.angle_alpha   90.00
_cell.angle_beta   90.00
_cell.angle_gamma   90.00
#
_symmetry.space_group_name_H-M   'P 1'
#
loop_
_entity.id
_entity.type
_entity.pdbx_description
1 polymer ?
#
loop_
_entity_poly.entity_id
_entity_poly.type
_entity_poly.pdbx_seq_one_letter_code
_entity_poly.pdbx_strand_id
1 'polypeptide(L)'
;MQNKYQYIYEKLVKVLPNKPWIKAYSNLMNGGKVPSLPKLMSNMLVYGLHLYETKAHFLKDHYEKGIVAESMSTCNAFLGIYHSLEKDNQSKLLKRFQSSFFQPNDMRAIYYELFMYFYLVSQEHEVEVKDDDTSGDTYDYLVRTKADEYIQVECKSFAYDKGLYVSGEDASELYSAILSQSHGLECNIDNQINVYTIELERTIPKNKKTRDLLVAEIISRLNNPHAPADSKVKIHHEVYSDVANIDEVDSHLDLPIQKNGVEVGRIASPPNDCKGRFCLIITTNVKAAILREFEGICKRSAKEQLPNTKPSCISVEISNYEVFNALKDSPRFENKIKNIFKQQHLTSILLFTNTQGNIASDGSHFYVSPIVKEFKNTSSYFSDVSSLKLE
;
A
#
# COMPACT_ATOMS: atom_id res chain seq x y z
N MET A 1 24.10 -8.18 5.38
CA MET A 1 22.63 -8.04 5.59
C MET A 1 22.17 -8.57 6.94
N GLN A 2 22.46 -9.84 7.26
CA GLN A 2 21.97 -10.55 8.45
C GLN A 2 22.29 -9.89 9.80
N ASN A 3 23.52 -9.42 10.00
CA ASN A 3 23.92 -8.74 11.25
C ASN A 3 23.14 -7.44 11.50
N LYS A 4 22.68 -6.74 10.46
CA LYS A 4 21.88 -5.51 10.61
C LYS A 4 20.45 -5.81 11.00
N TYR A 5 19.81 -6.78 10.35
CA TYR A 5 18.45 -7.20 10.74
C TYR A 5 18.44 -7.76 12.16
N GLN A 6 19.46 -8.54 12.52
CA GLN A 6 19.62 -9.02 13.88
C GLN A 6 19.75 -7.87 14.88
N TYR A 7 20.62 -6.89 14.60
CA TYR A 7 20.78 -5.72 15.45
C TYR A 7 19.47 -4.94 15.64
N ILE A 8 18.75 -4.65 14.54
CA ILE A 8 17.47 -3.94 14.57
C ILE A 8 16.44 -4.73 15.38
N TYR A 9 16.33 -6.03 15.11
CA TYR A 9 15.38 -6.91 15.79
C TYR A 9 15.67 -7.02 17.30
N GLU A 10 16.93 -7.18 17.69
CA GLU A 10 17.33 -7.21 19.10
C GLU A 10 17.01 -5.90 19.82
N LYS A 11 17.19 -4.75 19.16
CA LYS A 11 16.82 -3.44 19.70
C LYS A 11 15.31 -3.29 19.81
N LEU A 12 14.56 -3.75 18.81
CA LEU A 12 13.10 -3.77 18.85
C LEU A 12 12.59 -4.61 20.01
N VAL A 13 13.12 -5.82 20.21
CA VAL A 13 12.72 -6.71 21.32
C VAL A 13 13.05 -6.11 22.68
N LYS A 14 14.12 -5.31 22.81
CA LYS A 14 14.40 -4.57 24.06
C LYS A 14 13.33 -3.53 24.37
N VAL A 15 12.77 -2.89 23.34
CA VAL A 15 11.71 -1.87 23.48
C VAL A 15 10.30 -2.51 23.60
N LEU A 16 10.08 -3.65 22.93
CA LEU A 16 8.84 -4.43 22.90
C LEU A 16 9.08 -5.89 23.30
N PRO A 17 9.39 -6.18 24.58
CA PRO A 17 9.77 -7.52 25.02
C PRO A 17 8.65 -8.54 24.94
N ASN A 18 7.39 -8.08 24.97
CA ASN A 18 6.21 -8.93 24.81
C ASN A 18 5.93 -9.35 23.35
N LYS A 19 6.69 -8.84 22.38
CA LYS A 19 6.61 -9.20 20.96
C LYS A 19 5.17 -9.19 20.41
N PRO A 20 4.50 -8.01 20.35
CA PRO A 20 3.08 -7.91 20.02
C PRO A 20 2.73 -8.53 18.66
N TRP A 21 3.67 -8.56 17.71
CA TRP A 21 3.50 -9.19 16.40
C TRP A 21 3.23 -10.70 16.47
N ILE A 22 3.70 -11.43 17.49
CA ILE A 22 3.41 -12.86 17.64
C ILE A 22 1.91 -13.08 17.83
N LYS A 23 1.32 -12.34 18.79
CA LYS A 23 -0.12 -12.41 19.07
C LYS A 23 -0.92 -11.88 17.89
N ALA A 24 -0.48 -10.77 17.28
CA ALA A 24 -1.14 -10.22 16.10
C ALA A 24 -1.18 -11.23 14.94
N TYR A 25 -0.06 -11.91 14.65
CA TYR A 25 -0.01 -12.94 13.62
C TYR A 25 -0.91 -14.14 13.95
N SER A 26 -0.91 -14.58 15.21
CA SER A 26 -1.85 -15.64 15.66
C SER A 26 -3.31 -15.25 15.46
N ASN A 27 -3.66 -13.97 15.64
CA ASN A 27 -5.02 -13.48 15.36
C ASN A 27 -5.34 -13.48 13.86
N LEU A 28 -4.36 -13.21 13.00
CA LEU A 28 -4.54 -13.27 11.55
C LEU A 28 -4.86 -14.71 11.08
N MET A 29 -4.24 -15.72 11.71
CA MET A 29 -4.46 -17.14 11.41
C MET A 29 -5.85 -17.68 11.82
N ASN A 30 -6.74 -16.83 12.36
CA ASN A 30 -8.10 -17.11 12.85
C ASN A 30 -8.58 -18.58 12.74
N GLY A 31 -8.35 -19.39 13.78
CA GLY A 31 -8.80 -20.79 13.84
C GLY A 31 -7.96 -21.79 13.04
N GLY A 32 -6.71 -21.46 12.70
CA GLY A 32 -5.77 -22.34 11.99
C GLY A 32 -5.83 -22.23 10.46
N LYS A 33 -6.57 -21.27 9.91
CA LYS A 33 -6.62 -21.01 8.47
C LYS A 33 -5.44 -20.14 8.07
N VAL A 34 -4.76 -20.51 6.98
CA VAL A 34 -3.70 -19.69 6.39
C VAL A 34 -4.32 -18.39 5.84
N PRO A 35 -3.86 -17.20 6.26
CA PRO A 35 -4.34 -15.93 5.75
C PRO A 35 -4.05 -15.80 4.27
N SER A 36 -4.94 -15.10 3.55
CA SER A 36 -4.68 -14.76 2.15
C SER A 36 -3.49 -13.80 2.04
N LEU A 37 -2.80 -13.84 0.90
CA LEU A 37 -1.67 -12.93 0.64
C LEU A 37 -2.05 -11.44 0.81
N PRO A 38 -3.20 -10.95 0.30
CA PRO A 38 -3.62 -9.57 0.53
C PRO A 38 -3.81 -9.23 2.01
N LYS A 39 -4.27 -10.19 2.83
CA LYS A 39 -4.40 -10.01 4.27
C LYS A 39 -3.04 -9.87 4.94
N LEU A 40 -2.08 -10.71 4.55
CA LEU A 40 -0.70 -10.63 5.02
C LEU A 40 -0.06 -9.30 4.62
N MET A 41 -0.30 -8.83 3.39
CA MET A 41 0.26 -7.56 2.91
C MET A 41 -0.32 -6.34 3.58
N SER A 42 -1.61 -6.37 3.91
CA SER A 42 -2.22 -5.32 4.74
C SER A 42 -1.63 -5.29 6.17
N ASN A 43 -0.95 -6.36 6.59
CA ASN A 43 -0.32 -6.51 7.90
C ASN A 43 1.20 -6.75 7.76
N MET A 44 1.84 -6.06 6.81
CA MET A 44 3.20 -6.36 6.41
C MET A 44 4.19 -6.40 7.60
N LEU A 45 4.13 -5.46 8.56
CA LEU A 45 5.01 -5.49 9.74
C LEU A 45 4.91 -6.80 10.51
N VAL A 46 3.67 -7.21 10.78
CA VAL A 46 3.35 -8.38 11.58
C VAL A 46 3.90 -9.61 10.86
N TYR A 47 3.65 -9.68 9.55
CA TYR A 47 4.08 -10.80 8.73
C TYR A 47 5.60 -10.86 8.58
N GLY A 48 6.27 -9.74 8.29
CA GLY A 48 7.73 -9.71 8.13
C GLY A 48 8.49 -9.98 9.42
N LEU A 49 8.02 -9.46 10.57
CA LEU A 49 8.61 -9.83 11.85
C LEU A 49 8.38 -11.30 12.19
N HIS A 50 7.21 -11.86 11.86
CA HIS A 50 6.94 -13.29 12.02
C HIS A 50 7.85 -14.16 11.12
N LEU A 51 8.02 -13.79 9.84
CA LEU A 51 8.93 -14.46 8.91
C LEU A 51 10.37 -14.42 9.43
N TYR A 52 10.82 -13.25 9.89
CA TYR A 52 12.16 -13.13 10.46
C TYR A 52 12.31 -14.02 11.70
N GLU A 53 11.35 -14.03 12.62
CA GLU A 53 11.42 -14.82 13.85
C GLU A 53 11.39 -16.33 13.60
N THR A 54 10.64 -16.80 12.62
CA THR A 54 10.45 -18.24 12.35
C THR A 54 11.41 -18.81 11.33
N LYS A 55 11.85 -18.01 10.36
CA LYS A 55 12.69 -18.47 9.24
C LYS A 55 14.07 -17.82 9.22
N ALA A 56 14.24 -16.56 9.63
CA ALA A 56 15.49 -15.78 9.63
C ALA A 56 16.49 -16.14 8.51
N HIS A 57 17.35 -17.14 8.76
CA HIS A 57 18.43 -17.63 7.90
C HIS A 57 17.97 -18.49 6.72
N PHE A 58 16.72 -18.97 6.73
CA PHE A 58 16.15 -19.91 5.76
C PHE A 58 15.23 -19.25 4.73
N LEU A 59 15.19 -17.91 4.67
CA LEU A 59 14.41 -17.18 3.67
C LEU A 59 15.02 -17.40 2.28
N LYS A 60 14.35 -18.22 1.46
CA LYS A 60 14.77 -18.50 0.07
C LYS A 60 14.08 -17.58 -0.92
N ASP A 61 12.80 -17.30 -0.68
CA ASP A 61 11.93 -16.49 -1.54
C ASP A 61 12.31 -15.00 -1.53
N HIS A 62 12.40 -14.39 -2.72
CA HIS A 62 12.65 -12.96 -2.90
C HIS A 62 11.53 -12.10 -2.32
N TYR A 63 10.29 -12.56 -2.41
CA TYR A 63 9.15 -11.85 -1.87
C TYR A 63 9.19 -11.78 -0.33
N GLU A 64 9.44 -12.91 0.32
CA GLU A 64 9.64 -12.95 1.78
C GLU A 64 10.82 -12.07 2.22
N LYS A 65 11.92 -12.07 1.46
CA LYS A 65 13.07 -11.17 1.72
C LYS A 65 12.66 -9.70 1.64
N GLY A 66 11.88 -9.31 0.64
CA GLY A 66 11.37 -7.95 0.48
C GLY A 66 10.53 -7.51 1.68
N ILE A 67 9.58 -8.35 2.11
CA ILE A 67 8.72 -8.08 3.27
C ILE A 67 9.52 -7.93 4.57
N VAL A 68 10.53 -8.79 4.77
CA VAL A 68 11.42 -8.69 5.93
C VAL A 68 12.26 -7.42 5.86
N ALA A 69 12.78 -7.07 4.69
CA ALA A 69 13.55 -5.84 4.51
C ALA A 69 12.73 -4.58 4.83
N GLU A 70 11.51 -4.49 4.30
CA GLU A 70 10.60 -3.37 4.57
C GLU A 70 10.22 -3.31 6.06
N SER A 71 9.92 -4.46 6.67
CA SER A 71 9.61 -4.53 8.10
C SER A 71 10.78 -4.06 8.97
N MET A 72 12.02 -4.48 8.64
CA MET A 72 13.22 -4.05 9.35
C MET A 72 13.54 -2.58 9.12
N SER A 73 13.28 -2.06 7.91
CA SER A 73 13.39 -0.63 7.61
C SER A 73 12.46 0.18 8.50
N THR A 74 11.19 -0.22 8.59
CA THR A 74 10.19 0.42 9.46
C THR A 74 10.57 0.32 10.93
N CYS A 75 11.00 -0.84 11.41
CA CYS A 75 11.46 -0.98 12.80
C CYS A 75 12.67 -0.09 13.09
N ASN A 76 13.61 0.05 12.16
CA ASN A 76 14.76 0.93 12.30
C ASN A 76 14.34 2.40 12.35
N ALA A 77 13.40 2.80 11.47
CA ALA A 77 12.80 4.14 11.46
C ALA A 77 12.11 4.46 12.79
N PHE A 78 11.26 3.54 13.28
CA PHE A 78 10.60 3.65 14.58
C PHE A 78 11.61 3.79 15.73
N LEU A 79 12.63 2.93 15.78
CA LEU A 79 13.66 2.97 16.82
C LEU A 79 14.46 4.28 16.80
N GLY A 80 14.73 4.82 15.61
CA GLY A 80 15.38 6.11 15.43
C GLY A 80 14.60 7.25 16.10
N ILE A 81 13.31 7.37 15.78
CA ILE A 81 12.44 8.39 16.39
C ILE A 81 12.24 8.13 17.88
N TYR A 82 11.97 6.87 18.26
CA TYR A 82 11.81 6.50 19.66
C TYR A 82 13.01 6.95 20.50
N HIS A 83 14.24 6.73 20.04
CA HIS A 83 15.41 7.14 20.80
C HIS A 83 15.73 8.65 20.74
N SER A 84 15.16 9.42 19.81
CA SER A 84 15.33 10.87 19.75
C SER A 84 14.35 11.65 20.60
N LEU A 85 13.24 11.03 21.04
CA LEU A 85 12.21 11.67 21.85
C LEU A 85 12.55 11.69 23.34
N GLU A 86 11.97 12.65 24.07
CA GLU A 86 11.97 12.67 25.54
C GLU A 86 11.14 11.51 26.13
N LYS A 87 11.43 11.11 27.38
CA LYS A 87 10.85 9.92 28.02
C LYS A 87 9.32 9.85 27.99
N ASP A 88 8.63 10.97 28.18
CA ASP A 88 7.16 10.98 28.19
C ASP A 88 6.60 10.73 26.78
N ASN A 89 7.22 11.32 25.76
CA ASN A 89 6.84 11.13 24.35
C ASN A 89 7.24 9.74 23.84
N GLN A 90 8.33 9.16 24.34
CA GLN A 90 8.72 7.76 24.07
C GLN A 90 7.61 6.79 24.47
N SER A 91 7.06 6.94 25.67
CA SER A 91 5.99 6.06 26.19
C SER A 91 4.72 6.14 25.33
N LYS A 92 4.37 7.34 24.86
CA LYS A 92 3.21 7.57 23.97
C LYS A 92 3.42 6.90 22.60
N LEU A 93 4.53 7.21 21.93
CA LEU A 93 4.86 6.63 20.62
C LEU A 93 4.91 5.09 20.72
N LEU A 94 5.50 4.55 21.79
CA LEU A 94 5.55 3.11 22.02
C LEU A 94 4.16 2.48 22.13
N LYS A 95 3.25 3.08 22.91
CA LYS A 95 1.88 2.58 23.04
C LYS A 95 1.11 2.62 21.72
N ARG A 96 1.26 3.70 20.96
CA ARG A 96 0.64 3.88 19.63
C ARG A 96 1.15 2.82 18.65
N PHE A 97 2.47 2.65 18.56
CA PHE A 97 3.10 1.64 17.72
C PHE A 97 2.77 0.19 18.16
N GLN A 98 2.68 -0.06 19.47
CA GLN A 98 2.27 -1.37 19.97
C GLN A 98 0.80 -1.69 19.61
N SER A 99 -0.08 -0.71 19.69
CA SER A 99 -1.51 -0.88 19.41
C SER A 99 -1.78 -1.10 17.93
N SER A 100 -1.01 -0.45 17.06
CA SER A 100 -1.16 -0.55 15.61
C SER A 100 -0.86 -1.95 15.05
N PHE A 101 -0.11 -2.81 15.76
CA PHE A 101 0.08 -4.21 15.35
C PHE A 101 -1.24 -4.99 15.17
N PHE A 102 -2.31 -4.53 15.81
CA PHE A 102 -3.64 -5.16 15.73
C PHE A 102 -4.58 -4.44 14.75
N GLN A 103 -4.18 -3.30 14.19
CA GLN A 103 -5.00 -2.45 13.33
C GLN A 103 -4.23 -2.04 12.07
N PRO A 104 -4.49 -2.69 10.92
CA PRO A 104 -3.80 -2.42 9.64
C PRO A 104 -3.78 -0.94 9.23
N ASN A 105 -4.89 -0.24 9.46
CA ASN A 105 -5.01 1.17 9.09
C ASN A 105 -4.12 2.08 9.95
N ASP A 106 -4.05 1.82 11.25
CA ASP A 106 -3.21 2.57 12.17
C ASP A 106 -1.73 2.30 11.87
N MET A 107 -1.38 1.06 11.55
CA MET A 107 -0.02 0.72 11.15
C MET A 107 0.40 1.45 9.87
N ARG A 108 -0.49 1.51 8.87
CA ARG A 108 -0.24 2.27 7.63
C ARG A 108 -0.11 3.77 7.88
N ALA A 109 -0.90 4.34 8.79
CA ALA A 109 -0.75 5.74 9.18
C ALA A 109 0.65 5.99 9.77
N ILE A 110 1.05 5.17 10.75
CA ILE A 110 2.39 5.28 11.36
C ILE A 110 3.50 5.09 10.33
N TYR A 111 3.38 4.15 9.40
CA TYR A 111 4.37 3.96 8.34
C TYR A 111 4.61 5.24 7.55
N TYR A 112 3.52 5.89 7.15
CA TYR A 112 3.62 7.08 6.35
C TYR A 112 4.15 8.27 7.14
N GLU A 113 3.75 8.40 8.40
CA GLU A 113 4.30 9.39 9.32
C GLU A 113 5.81 9.19 9.52
N LEU A 114 6.26 7.97 9.84
CA LEU A 114 7.69 7.65 9.91
C LEU A 114 8.43 8.04 8.63
N PHE A 115 7.88 7.68 7.46
CA PHE A 115 8.43 8.08 6.17
C PHE A 115 8.53 9.62 6.06
N MET A 116 7.47 10.34 6.38
CA MET A 116 7.42 11.80 6.29
C MET A 116 8.44 12.47 7.21
N TYR A 117 8.61 11.97 8.44
CA TYR A 117 9.64 12.45 9.36
C TYR A 117 11.03 12.38 8.73
N PHE A 118 11.44 11.20 8.25
CA PHE A 118 12.76 11.02 7.64
C PHE A 118 12.92 11.76 6.31
N TYR A 119 11.85 11.83 5.51
CA TYR A 119 11.83 12.63 4.29
C TYR A 119 12.11 14.11 4.60
N LEU A 120 11.40 14.71 5.56
CA LEU A 120 11.60 16.11 5.95
C LEU A 120 12.98 16.38 6.56
N VAL A 121 13.45 15.50 7.45
CA VAL A 121 14.82 15.61 8.01
C VAL A 121 15.88 15.49 6.92
N SER A 122 15.69 14.64 5.92
CA SER A 122 16.62 14.54 4.78
C SER A 122 16.64 15.80 3.90
N GLN A 123 15.60 16.64 3.97
CA GLN A 123 15.56 17.98 3.37
C GLN A 123 16.24 19.04 4.25
N GLU A 124 16.91 18.63 5.33
CA GLU A 124 17.51 19.50 6.34
C GLU A 124 16.48 20.43 7.00
N HIS A 125 15.23 19.96 7.15
CA HIS A 125 14.24 20.60 7.99
C HIS A 125 14.34 20.08 9.42
N GLU A 126 14.00 20.93 10.38
CA GLU A 126 13.80 20.49 11.76
C GLU A 126 12.35 20.10 11.95
N VAL A 127 12.12 18.93 12.54
CA VAL A 127 10.79 18.34 12.68
C VAL A 127 10.50 18.06 14.14
N GLU A 128 9.49 18.73 14.68
CA GLU A 128 8.90 18.45 15.99
C GLU A 128 7.67 17.54 15.81
N VAL A 129 7.63 16.44 16.55
CA VAL A 129 6.48 15.52 16.58
C VAL A 129 5.43 16.06 17.54
N LYS A 130 4.20 16.27 17.06
CA LYS A 130 3.11 16.93 17.82
C LYS A 130 2.01 15.99 18.28
N ASP A 131 2.16 14.68 18.06
CA ASP A 131 1.26 13.63 18.55
C ASP A 131 0.86 13.85 20.02
N ASP A 132 -0.42 14.14 20.24
CA ASP A 132 -1.05 14.22 21.56
C ASP A 132 -0.45 15.32 22.47
N ASP A 133 -0.13 16.48 21.88
CA ASP A 133 0.16 17.70 22.63
C ASP A 133 -1.11 18.16 23.36
N THR A 134 -1.01 18.31 24.68
CA THR A 134 -2.10 18.80 25.55
C THR A 134 -2.52 20.24 25.24
N SER A 135 -1.79 20.93 24.36
CA SER A 135 -2.08 22.28 23.88
C SER A 135 -3.30 22.39 22.94
N GLY A 136 -3.85 21.26 22.47
CA GLY A 136 -4.99 21.22 21.55
C GLY A 136 -4.61 21.21 20.06
N ASP A 137 -3.32 21.21 19.76
CA ASP A 137 -2.79 20.97 18.41
C ASP A 137 -2.93 19.48 18.05
N THR A 138 -3.45 19.19 16.85
CA THR A 138 -3.86 17.82 16.45
C THR A 138 -3.26 17.36 15.11
N TYR A 139 -2.23 18.08 14.65
CA TYR A 139 -1.45 17.74 13.46
C TYR A 139 -0.22 16.91 13.83
N ASP A 140 0.33 16.16 12.88
CA ASP A 140 1.40 15.20 13.17
C ASP A 140 2.76 15.87 13.42
N TYR A 141 3.10 16.90 12.61
CA TYR A 141 4.41 17.57 12.68
C TYR A 141 4.35 19.09 12.64
N LEU A 142 5.21 19.73 13.43
CA LEU A 142 5.61 21.12 13.21
C LEU A 142 6.99 21.12 12.56
N VAL A 143 7.09 21.71 11.37
CA VAL A 143 8.32 21.72 10.57
C VAL A 143 8.88 23.12 10.51
N ARG A 144 10.16 23.28 10.87
CA ARG A 144 10.93 24.50 10.63
C ARG A 144 11.74 24.35 9.34
N THR A 145 11.41 25.15 8.35
CA THR A 145 12.07 25.13 7.03
C THR A 145 13.47 25.73 7.11
N LYS A 146 14.26 25.57 6.04
CA LYS A 146 15.57 26.24 5.89
C LYS A 146 15.47 27.77 5.92
N ALA A 147 14.32 28.31 5.52
CA ALA A 147 14.03 29.72 5.56
C ALA A 147 13.52 30.20 6.94
N ASP A 148 13.60 29.34 7.97
CA ASP A 148 13.14 29.58 9.34
C ASP A 148 11.61 29.81 9.45
N GLU A 149 10.85 29.22 8.53
CA GLU A 149 9.38 29.26 8.52
C GLU A 149 8.82 28.03 9.22
N TYR A 150 7.70 28.19 9.93
CA TYR A 150 7.05 27.10 10.66
C TYR A 150 5.79 26.63 9.95
N ILE A 151 5.79 25.39 9.45
CA ILE A 151 4.68 24.78 8.74
C ILE A 151 4.10 23.62 9.55
N GLN A 152 2.79 23.62 9.75
CA GLN A 152 2.06 22.50 10.32
C GLN A 152 1.83 21.44 9.25
N VAL A 153 2.13 20.18 9.52
CA VAL A 153 1.96 19.08 8.56
C VAL A 153 1.03 18.03 9.13
N GLU A 154 -0.01 17.72 8.36
CA GLU A 154 -0.91 16.59 8.59
C GLU A 154 -0.66 15.50 7.54
N CYS A 155 -0.44 14.27 7.98
CA CYS A 155 -0.18 13.09 7.18
C CYS A 155 -1.44 12.24 7.04
N LYS A 156 -1.76 11.81 5.82
CA LYS A 156 -2.85 10.87 5.52
C LYS A 156 -2.35 9.77 4.61
N SER A 157 -2.81 8.55 4.83
CA SER A 157 -2.47 7.42 3.95
C SER A 157 -3.70 6.66 3.48
N PHE A 158 -3.72 6.38 2.17
CA PHE A 158 -4.75 5.56 1.56
C PHE A 158 -4.30 4.11 1.50
N ALA A 159 -5.22 3.19 1.84
CA ALA A 159 -5.01 1.77 1.61
C ALA A 159 -4.72 1.51 0.12
N TYR A 160 -3.96 0.45 -0.19
CA TYR A 160 -3.56 0.13 -1.55
C TYR A 160 -4.76 -0.05 -2.51
N ASP A 161 -5.86 -0.60 -2.03
CA ASP A 161 -7.10 -0.83 -2.78
C ASP A 161 -8.11 0.34 -2.68
N LYS A 162 -7.74 1.43 -1.99
CA LYS A 162 -8.61 2.58 -1.81
C LYS A 162 -8.92 3.20 -3.16
N GLY A 163 -10.22 3.28 -3.47
CA GLY A 163 -10.69 3.83 -4.73
C GLY A 163 -10.78 2.80 -5.86
N LEU A 164 -10.48 1.51 -5.65
CA LEU A 164 -10.69 0.46 -6.63
C LEU A 164 -12.09 -0.16 -6.51
N TYR A 165 -12.61 -0.77 -7.58
CA TYR A 165 -13.85 -1.57 -7.48
C TYR A 165 -13.66 -2.87 -6.73
N VAL A 166 -12.51 -3.49 -6.90
CA VAL A 166 -12.18 -4.80 -6.32
C VAL A 166 -10.95 -4.64 -5.42
N SER A 167 -11.04 -5.13 -4.18
CA SER A 167 -9.88 -5.25 -3.29
C SER A 167 -9.09 -6.51 -3.58
N GLY A 168 -7.85 -6.59 -3.08
CA GLY A 168 -7.08 -7.83 -3.13
C GLY A 168 -7.77 -8.98 -2.39
N GLU A 169 -8.41 -8.72 -1.23
CA GLU A 169 -9.19 -9.74 -0.52
C GLU A 169 -10.37 -10.24 -1.35
N ASP A 170 -11.14 -9.33 -1.98
CA ASP A 170 -12.26 -9.72 -2.84
C ASP A 170 -11.77 -10.55 -4.05
N ALA A 171 -10.61 -10.20 -4.63
CA ALA A 171 -9.99 -10.96 -5.71
C ALA A 171 -9.57 -12.37 -5.24
N SER A 172 -8.96 -12.49 -4.07
CA SER A 172 -8.59 -13.78 -3.46
C SER A 172 -9.80 -14.68 -3.20
N GLU A 173 -10.92 -14.11 -2.74
CA GLU A 173 -12.17 -14.86 -2.57
C GLU A 173 -12.75 -15.31 -3.91
N LEU A 174 -12.69 -14.44 -4.93
CA LEU A 174 -13.18 -14.74 -6.27
C LEU A 174 -12.37 -15.85 -6.93
N TYR A 175 -11.03 -15.85 -6.80
CA TYR A 175 -10.18 -16.94 -7.24
C TYR A 175 -10.63 -18.28 -6.66
N SER A 176 -10.79 -18.33 -5.34
CA SER A 176 -11.23 -19.54 -4.64
C SER A 176 -12.59 -20.03 -5.14
N ALA A 177 -13.51 -19.10 -5.43
CA ALA A 177 -14.84 -19.43 -5.93
C ALA A 177 -14.85 -19.92 -7.40
N ILE A 178 -13.98 -19.39 -8.25
CA ILE A 178 -13.82 -19.83 -9.64
C ILE A 178 -13.13 -21.19 -9.69
N LEU A 179 -12.00 -21.34 -8.99
CA LEU A 179 -11.17 -22.55 -9.00
C LEU A 179 -11.79 -23.75 -8.27
N SER A 180 -12.87 -23.53 -7.51
CA SER A 180 -13.65 -24.62 -6.89
C SER A 180 -14.75 -25.20 -7.80
N GLN A 181 -14.91 -24.65 -9.01
CA GLN A 181 -15.89 -25.09 -10.00
C GLN A 181 -15.18 -25.50 -11.30
N SER A 182 -15.89 -26.21 -12.18
CA SER A 182 -15.36 -26.50 -13.52
C SER A 182 -15.27 -25.21 -14.33
N HIS A 183 -14.04 -24.79 -14.65
CA HIS A 183 -13.75 -23.46 -15.20
C HIS A 183 -13.13 -23.47 -16.60
N GLY A 184 -12.74 -24.63 -17.14
CA GLY A 184 -12.15 -24.74 -18.48
C GLY A 184 -10.75 -24.15 -18.65
N LEU A 185 -10.20 -23.49 -17.62
CA LEU A 185 -8.78 -23.08 -17.58
C LEU A 185 -7.86 -24.30 -17.66
N GLU A 186 -7.29 -24.53 -18.83
CA GLU A 186 -6.29 -25.58 -19.07
C GLU A 186 -5.28 -25.09 -20.12
N CYS A 187 -4.07 -25.65 -20.07
CA CYS A 187 -3.08 -25.49 -21.13
C CYS A 187 -2.35 -26.82 -21.28
N ASN A 188 -2.78 -27.65 -22.23
CA ASN A 188 -2.22 -28.99 -22.46
C ASN A 188 -1.17 -28.99 -23.59
N ILE A 189 -0.55 -27.84 -23.84
CA ILE A 189 0.44 -27.63 -24.89
C ILE A 189 1.82 -27.47 -24.25
N ASP A 190 2.82 -28.11 -24.87
CA ASP A 190 4.18 -28.09 -24.35
C ASP A 190 4.76 -26.68 -24.26
N ASN A 191 5.35 -26.36 -23.11
CA ASN A 191 6.04 -25.10 -22.84
C ASN A 191 5.21 -23.83 -23.13
N GLN A 192 3.89 -23.89 -22.88
CA GLN A 192 2.94 -22.80 -23.15
C GLN A 192 2.21 -22.33 -21.89
N ILE A 193 1.90 -21.04 -21.84
CA ILE A 193 1.04 -20.42 -20.82
C ILE A 193 -0.17 -19.75 -21.47
N ASN A 194 -1.37 -20.13 -21.00
CA ASN A 194 -2.61 -19.41 -21.30
C ASN A 194 -2.90 -18.40 -20.19
N VAL A 195 -2.89 -17.11 -20.51
CA VAL A 195 -3.18 -16.02 -19.58
C VAL A 195 -4.62 -15.55 -19.80
N TYR A 196 -5.42 -15.63 -18.75
CA TYR A 196 -6.79 -15.14 -18.71
C TYR A 196 -6.87 -13.94 -17.77
N THR A 197 -7.24 -12.77 -18.30
CA THR A 197 -7.42 -11.55 -17.51
C THR A 197 -8.89 -11.24 -17.38
N ILE A 198 -9.41 -11.32 -16.15
CA ILE A 198 -10.79 -10.93 -15.79
C ILE A 198 -10.78 -9.47 -15.33
N GLU A 199 -11.28 -8.58 -16.20
CA GLU A 199 -11.43 -7.16 -15.90
C GLU A 199 -12.82 -6.89 -15.30
N LEU A 200 -12.84 -6.28 -14.11
CA LEU A 200 -14.06 -5.95 -13.37
C LEU A 200 -14.25 -4.45 -13.19
N GLU A 201 -15.29 -3.91 -13.82
CA GLU A 201 -15.78 -2.52 -13.64
C GLU A 201 -16.92 -2.41 -12.62
N ARG A 202 -17.03 -3.40 -11.73
CA ARG A 202 -18.01 -3.44 -10.65
C ARG A 202 -17.43 -4.09 -9.40
N THR A 203 -17.99 -3.73 -8.24
CA THR A 203 -17.63 -4.37 -6.96
C THR A 203 -18.06 -5.83 -6.94
N ILE A 204 -17.27 -6.69 -6.30
CA ILE A 204 -17.65 -8.08 -6.08
C ILE A 204 -18.81 -8.13 -5.07
N PRO A 205 -19.91 -8.83 -5.37
CA PRO A 205 -21.03 -8.94 -4.44
C PRO A 205 -20.64 -9.69 -3.16
N LYS A 206 -21.00 -9.14 -2.00
CA LYS A 206 -20.79 -9.79 -0.70
C LYS A 206 -21.80 -10.89 -0.38
N ASN A 207 -22.98 -10.83 -1.00
CA ASN A 207 -24.01 -11.85 -0.82
C ASN A 207 -23.65 -13.10 -1.64
N LYS A 208 -23.66 -14.27 -1.00
CA LYS A 208 -23.29 -15.54 -1.63
C LYS A 208 -24.05 -15.80 -2.94
N LYS A 209 -25.38 -15.65 -2.95
CA LYS A 209 -26.20 -15.93 -4.14
C LYS A 209 -25.81 -15.06 -5.33
N THR A 210 -25.60 -13.76 -5.11
CA THR A 210 -25.21 -12.85 -6.21
C THR A 210 -23.75 -13.01 -6.62
N ARG A 211 -22.88 -13.42 -5.68
CA ARG A 211 -21.50 -13.79 -6.00
C ARG A 211 -21.44 -15.07 -6.85
N ASP A 212 -22.23 -16.08 -6.52
CA ASP A 212 -22.29 -17.33 -7.27
C ASP A 212 -22.78 -17.07 -8.72
N LEU A 213 -23.72 -16.13 -8.90
CA LEU A 213 -24.14 -15.67 -10.23
C LEU A 213 -23.00 -14.98 -11.01
N LEU A 214 -22.20 -14.13 -10.36
CA LEU A 214 -21.03 -13.52 -10.97
C LEU A 214 -19.99 -14.59 -11.37
N VAL A 215 -19.75 -15.58 -10.52
CA VAL A 215 -18.81 -16.68 -10.82
C VAL A 215 -19.30 -17.51 -12.00
N ALA A 216 -20.59 -17.84 -12.05
CA ALA A 216 -21.18 -18.54 -13.19
C ALA A 216 -21.07 -17.72 -14.49
N GLU A 217 -21.26 -16.40 -14.43
CA GLU A 217 -21.04 -15.50 -15.56
C GLU A 217 -19.59 -15.54 -16.05
N ILE A 218 -18.62 -15.46 -15.14
CA ILE A 218 -17.19 -15.52 -15.46
C ILE A 218 -16.84 -16.87 -16.11
N ILE A 219 -17.24 -17.99 -15.50
CA ILE A 219 -16.95 -19.34 -16.01
C ILE A 219 -17.57 -19.55 -17.40
N SER A 220 -18.82 -19.11 -17.58
CA SER A 220 -19.49 -19.18 -18.89
C SER A 220 -18.68 -18.44 -19.98
N ARG A 221 -18.10 -17.29 -19.64
CA ARG A 221 -17.27 -16.49 -20.56
C ARG A 221 -15.86 -17.06 -20.76
N LEU A 222 -15.26 -17.67 -19.73
CA LEU A 222 -14.00 -18.39 -19.89
C LEU A 222 -14.14 -19.53 -20.92
N ASN A 223 -15.27 -20.22 -20.89
CA ASN A 223 -15.60 -21.28 -21.84
C ASN A 223 -16.10 -20.77 -23.21
N ASN A 224 -16.53 -19.51 -23.31
CA ASN A 224 -16.99 -18.89 -24.55
C ASN A 224 -16.53 -17.42 -24.65
N PRO A 225 -15.26 -17.16 -25.01
CA PRO A 225 -14.68 -15.82 -25.05
C PRO A 225 -15.36 -14.87 -26.04
N HIS A 226 -16.13 -15.39 -27.00
CA HIS A 226 -16.83 -14.62 -28.02
C HIS A 226 -18.27 -14.24 -27.64
N ALA A 227 -18.74 -14.62 -26.45
CA ALA A 227 -20.07 -14.26 -25.98
C ALA A 227 -20.23 -12.73 -25.87
N PRO A 228 -21.42 -12.16 -26.17
CA PRO A 228 -21.66 -10.72 -26.08
C PRO A 228 -21.31 -10.20 -24.69
N ALA A 229 -20.45 -9.18 -24.63
CA ALA A 229 -20.02 -8.61 -23.36
C ALA A 229 -21.19 -7.89 -22.66
N ASP A 230 -21.63 -8.37 -21.48
CA ASP A 230 -22.13 -7.42 -20.48
C ASP A 230 -20.95 -6.50 -20.14
N SER A 231 -21.21 -5.20 -20.29
CA SER A 231 -20.24 -4.09 -20.25
C SER A 231 -19.25 -4.11 -19.08
N LYS A 232 -19.57 -4.76 -17.95
CA LYS A 232 -18.82 -4.62 -16.69
C LYS A 232 -17.91 -5.78 -16.30
N VAL A 233 -17.96 -6.88 -17.04
CA VAL A 233 -17.04 -8.02 -16.89
C VAL A 233 -16.45 -8.28 -18.26
N LYS A 234 -15.13 -8.22 -18.40
CA LYS A 234 -14.45 -8.54 -19.66
C LYS A 234 -13.41 -9.63 -19.40
N ILE A 235 -13.22 -10.51 -20.38
CA ILE A 235 -12.22 -11.55 -20.32
C ILE A 235 -11.30 -11.35 -21.52
N HIS A 236 -10.02 -11.18 -21.22
CA HIS A 236 -8.95 -11.13 -22.22
C HIS A 236 -8.19 -12.45 -22.15
N HIS A 237 -7.83 -12.99 -23.30
CA HIS A 237 -7.09 -14.25 -23.39
C HIS A 237 -5.84 -14.03 -24.25
N GLU A 238 -4.69 -14.31 -23.66
CA GLU A 238 -3.38 -14.20 -24.29
C GLU A 238 -2.66 -15.55 -24.18
N VAL A 239 -1.97 -15.95 -25.23
CA VAL A 239 -1.25 -17.23 -25.29
C VAL A 239 0.23 -16.95 -25.51
N TYR A 240 1.07 -17.48 -24.62
CA TYR A 240 2.52 -17.35 -24.67
C TYR A 240 3.15 -18.72 -24.85
N SER A 241 3.88 -18.92 -25.96
CA SER A 241 4.61 -20.16 -26.24
C SER A 241 6.09 -19.98 -25.96
N ASP A 242 6.80 -21.08 -25.76
CA ASP A 242 8.25 -21.12 -25.53
C ASP A 242 8.70 -20.33 -24.28
N VAL A 243 7.93 -20.42 -23.20
CA VAL A 243 8.16 -19.61 -21.99
C VAL A 243 9.40 -20.10 -21.24
N ALA A 244 10.41 -19.23 -21.13
CA ALA A 244 11.59 -19.52 -20.33
C ALA A 244 11.20 -19.74 -18.86
N ASN A 245 11.83 -20.73 -18.21
CA ASN A 245 11.64 -21.04 -16.79
C ASN A 245 10.17 -21.32 -16.41
N ILE A 246 9.38 -21.91 -17.32
CA ILE A 246 7.97 -22.26 -17.07
C ILE A 246 7.77 -23.13 -15.81
N ASP A 247 8.80 -23.88 -15.42
CA ASP A 247 8.82 -24.75 -14.25
C ASP A 247 9.04 -23.99 -12.91
N GLU A 248 9.39 -22.71 -12.94
CA GLU A 248 9.61 -21.88 -11.75
C GLU A 248 8.30 -21.37 -11.12
N VAL A 249 8.31 -21.12 -9.81
CA VAL A 249 7.16 -20.62 -9.06
C VAL A 249 6.79 -19.21 -9.55
N ASP A 250 5.48 -18.94 -9.69
CA ASP A 250 4.80 -17.78 -10.32
C ASP A 250 5.43 -16.38 -10.32
N SER A 251 6.33 -16.06 -9.41
CA SER A 251 6.91 -14.71 -9.27
C SER A 251 7.93 -14.33 -10.35
N HIS A 252 8.25 -15.23 -11.30
CA HIS A 252 9.37 -15.05 -12.23
C HIS A 252 9.03 -15.17 -13.72
N LEU A 253 7.77 -15.39 -14.07
CA LEU A 253 7.35 -15.40 -15.46
C LEU A 253 7.21 -13.96 -15.94
N ASP A 254 8.31 -13.40 -16.47
CA ASP A 254 8.38 -12.07 -17.08
C ASP A 254 7.67 -12.09 -18.44
N LEU A 255 6.34 -12.21 -18.40
CA LEU A 255 5.48 -12.19 -19.56
C LEU A 255 5.04 -10.74 -19.83
N PRO A 256 5.07 -10.28 -21.09
CA PRO A 256 4.65 -8.93 -21.47
C PRO A 256 3.11 -8.81 -21.52
N ILE A 257 2.45 -9.14 -20.41
CA ILE A 257 1.00 -9.20 -20.29
C ILE A 257 0.39 -7.81 -20.52
N GLN A 258 -0.62 -7.74 -21.37
CA GLN A 258 -1.32 -6.49 -21.62
C GLN A 258 -2.03 -6.00 -20.34
N LYS A 259 -1.68 -4.80 -19.89
CA LYS A 259 -2.29 -4.18 -18.71
C LYS A 259 -3.71 -3.67 -19.03
N ASN A 260 -4.71 -4.46 -18.63
CA ASN A 260 -6.12 -4.10 -18.75
C ASN A 260 -6.67 -3.63 -17.39
N GLY A 261 -6.25 -2.43 -16.94
CA GLY A 261 -6.61 -1.87 -15.63
C GLY A 261 -5.56 -2.13 -14.54
N VAL A 262 -5.97 -2.04 -13.28
CA VAL A 262 -5.14 -2.23 -12.09
C VAL A 262 -5.18 -3.69 -11.66
N GLU A 263 -4.05 -4.38 -11.67
CA GLU A 263 -3.94 -5.76 -11.16
C GLU A 263 -4.13 -5.77 -9.64
N VAL A 264 -5.08 -6.59 -9.19
CA VAL A 264 -5.39 -6.79 -7.76
C VAL A 264 -5.16 -8.23 -7.30
N GLY A 265 -4.84 -9.11 -8.25
CA GLY A 265 -4.44 -10.47 -7.98
C GLY A 265 -3.95 -11.19 -9.23
N ARG A 266 -3.14 -12.22 -9.01
CA ARG A 266 -2.62 -13.14 -10.01
C ARG A 266 -2.43 -14.51 -9.36
N ILE A 267 -2.79 -15.56 -10.09
CA ILE A 267 -2.47 -16.94 -9.75
C ILE A 267 -2.14 -17.71 -11.02
N ALA A 268 -1.12 -18.54 -11.01
CA ALA A 268 -0.89 -19.51 -12.06
C ALA A 268 -0.88 -20.94 -11.50
N SER A 269 -1.29 -21.87 -12.36
CA SER A 269 -1.27 -23.29 -12.06
C SER A 269 0.17 -23.78 -11.93
N PRO A 270 0.44 -24.90 -11.23
CA PRO A 270 1.70 -25.61 -11.44
C PRO A 270 1.82 -26.07 -12.92
N PRO A 271 3.05 -26.33 -13.40
CA PRO A 271 3.25 -27.01 -14.68
C PRO A 271 2.57 -28.39 -14.66
N ASN A 272 1.84 -28.71 -15.73
CA ASN A 272 1.33 -30.06 -15.94
C ASN A 272 2.39 -30.99 -16.54
N ASP A 273 2.02 -32.22 -16.92
CA ASP A 273 2.94 -33.21 -17.49
C ASP A 273 3.60 -32.74 -18.81
N CYS A 274 2.94 -31.84 -19.54
CA CYS A 274 3.48 -31.19 -20.73
C CYS A 274 4.13 -29.83 -20.40
N LYS A 275 4.42 -29.51 -19.13
CA LYS A 275 4.88 -28.17 -18.71
C LYS A 275 3.97 -27.00 -19.11
N GLY A 276 2.74 -27.26 -19.56
CA GLY A 276 1.75 -26.24 -19.86
C GLY A 276 1.12 -25.68 -18.58
N ARG A 277 0.79 -24.38 -18.58
CA ARG A 277 0.21 -23.68 -17.42
C ARG A 277 -0.94 -22.77 -17.82
N PHE A 278 -1.83 -22.47 -16.89
CA PHE A 278 -2.70 -21.31 -17.02
C PHE A 278 -2.35 -20.26 -15.96
N CYS A 279 -2.56 -19.00 -16.30
CA CYS A 279 -2.48 -17.87 -15.39
C CYS A 279 -3.83 -17.15 -15.40
N LEU A 280 -4.36 -16.84 -14.23
CA LEU A 280 -5.60 -16.09 -14.06
C LEU A 280 -5.29 -14.78 -13.32
N ILE A 281 -5.59 -13.66 -13.97
CA ILE A 281 -5.35 -12.31 -13.47
C ILE A 281 -6.69 -11.64 -13.23
N ILE A 282 -6.86 -10.99 -12.09
CA ILE A 282 -8.01 -10.13 -11.82
C ILE A 282 -7.54 -8.70 -11.87
N THR A 283 -8.14 -7.93 -12.78
CA THR A 283 -7.90 -6.49 -12.89
C THR A 283 -9.17 -5.70 -12.60
N THR A 284 -8.99 -4.45 -12.21
CA THR A 284 -10.08 -3.55 -11.86
C THR A 284 -9.77 -2.10 -12.22
N ASN A 285 -10.78 -1.24 -12.14
CA ASN A 285 -10.66 0.17 -12.51
C ASN A 285 -10.73 1.06 -11.27
N VAL A 286 -10.19 2.27 -11.41
CA VAL A 286 -10.31 3.32 -10.40
C VAL A 286 -11.72 3.92 -10.43
N LYS A 287 -12.40 3.91 -9.29
CA LYS A 287 -13.70 4.53 -9.08
C LYS A 287 -13.58 6.05 -9.19
N ALA A 288 -14.44 6.68 -9.98
CA ALA A 288 -14.56 8.15 -10.01
C ALA A 288 -14.87 8.78 -8.63
N ALA A 289 -15.38 8.00 -7.68
CA ALA A 289 -15.64 8.43 -6.31
C ALA A 289 -14.36 8.81 -5.53
N ILE A 290 -13.18 8.28 -5.91
CA ILE A 290 -11.92 8.54 -5.20
C ILE A 290 -11.59 10.04 -5.12
N LEU A 291 -11.96 10.82 -6.14
CA LEU A 291 -11.79 12.28 -6.17
C LEU A 291 -12.58 12.99 -5.07
N ARG A 292 -13.80 12.49 -4.78
CA ARG A 292 -14.65 13.04 -3.71
C ARG A 292 -14.15 12.61 -2.34
N GLU A 293 -13.68 11.37 -2.22
CA GLU A 293 -13.10 10.86 -0.97
C GLU A 293 -11.81 11.61 -0.61
N PHE A 294 -10.92 11.82 -1.58
CA PHE A 294 -9.72 12.63 -1.43
C PHE A 294 -10.03 14.06 -0.98
N GLU A 295 -10.94 14.75 -1.68
CA GLU A 295 -11.38 16.09 -1.30
C GLU A 295 -11.96 16.10 0.12
N GLY A 296 -12.81 15.12 0.46
CA GLY A 296 -13.44 15.01 1.76
C GLY A 296 -12.43 14.85 2.90
N ILE A 297 -11.42 14.00 2.71
CA ILE A 297 -10.36 13.76 3.70
C ILE A 297 -9.54 15.02 3.90
N CYS A 298 -9.03 15.63 2.84
CA CYS A 298 -8.20 16.83 2.97
C CYS A 298 -8.98 18.00 3.59
N LYS A 299 -10.25 18.21 3.19
CA LYS A 299 -11.09 19.26 3.76
C LYS A 299 -11.36 19.04 5.25
N ARG A 300 -11.54 17.79 5.66
CA ARG A 300 -11.75 17.44 7.07
C ARG A 300 -10.50 17.72 7.88
N SER A 301 -9.36 17.23 7.43
CA SER A 301 -8.05 17.49 8.06
C SER A 301 -7.74 18.97 8.20
N ALA A 302 -7.94 19.74 7.13
CA ALA A 302 -7.74 21.19 7.16
C ALA A 302 -8.61 21.91 8.21
N LYS A 303 -9.80 21.39 8.52
CA LYS A 303 -10.75 22.04 9.44
C LYS A 303 -10.60 21.56 10.88
N GLU A 304 -10.34 20.27 11.06
CA GLU A 304 -10.39 19.61 12.36
C GLU A 304 -9.00 19.46 12.98
N GLN A 305 -7.94 19.41 12.17
CA GLN A 305 -6.60 19.02 12.62
C GLN A 305 -5.53 20.11 12.46
N LEU A 306 -5.78 21.07 11.57
CA LEU A 306 -4.85 22.14 11.22
C LEU A 306 -5.41 23.50 11.66
N PRO A 307 -4.90 24.07 12.77
CA PRO A 307 -5.26 25.42 13.19
C PRO A 307 -5.01 26.43 12.07
N ASN A 308 -5.95 27.36 11.88
CA ASN A 308 -5.86 28.37 10.81
C ASN A 308 -4.91 29.55 11.13
N THR A 309 -4.13 29.45 12.21
CA THR A 309 -3.26 30.51 12.73
C THR A 309 -1.84 30.46 12.15
N LYS A 310 -1.47 29.36 11.49
CA LYS A 310 -0.14 29.12 10.91
C LYS A 310 -0.28 28.54 9.49
N PRO A 311 0.76 28.62 8.65
CA PRO A 311 0.75 27.92 7.37
C PRO A 311 0.71 26.41 7.60
N SER A 312 -0.10 25.73 6.79
CA SER A 312 -0.34 24.31 6.93
C SER A 312 -0.20 23.55 5.61
N CYS A 313 0.30 22.33 5.68
CA CYS A 313 0.43 21.39 4.58
C CYS A 313 -0.32 20.10 4.90
N ILE A 314 -1.02 19.55 3.91
CA ILE A 314 -1.55 18.19 3.99
C ILE A 314 -0.69 17.30 3.09
N SER A 315 -0.10 16.28 3.67
CA SER A 315 0.65 15.26 2.97
C SER A 315 -0.19 14.00 2.84
N VAL A 316 -0.36 13.48 1.62
CA VAL A 316 -1.21 12.31 1.35
C VAL A 316 -0.44 11.23 0.59
N GLU A 317 -0.33 10.05 1.17
CA GLU A 317 0.15 8.86 0.51
C GLU A 317 -0.96 8.15 -0.26
N ILE A 318 -0.71 7.93 -1.54
CA ILE A 318 -1.49 7.05 -2.41
C ILE A 318 -0.60 5.87 -2.77
N SER A 319 -0.68 4.80 -1.98
CA SER A 319 0.20 3.63 -2.08
C SER A 319 0.17 2.94 -3.45
N ASN A 320 -0.97 3.01 -4.15
CA ASN A 320 -1.12 2.41 -5.48
C ASN A 320 -0.80 3.44 -6.58
N TYR A 321 0.24 3.16 -7.36
CA TYR A 321 0.72 4.04 -8.42
C TYR A 321 -0.33 4.35 -9.50
N GLU A 322 -1.17 3.37 -9.86
CA GLU A 322 -2.22 3.58 -10.86
C GLU A 322 -3.35 4.47 -10.32
N VAL A 323 -3.68 4.35 -9.03
CA VAL A 323 -4.62 5.27 -8.36
C VAL A 323 -4.02 6.67 -8.26
N PHE A 324 -2.72 6.78 -7.96
CA PHE A 324 -1.99 8.04 -7.94
C PHE A 324 -2.05 8.74 -9.31
N ASN A 325 -1.77 8.03 -10.39
CA ASN A 325 -1.87 8.56 -11.76
C ASN A 325 -3.31 8.93 -12.13
N ALA A 326 -4.28 8.08 -11.80
CA ALA A 326 -5.69 8.38 -12.06
C ALA A 326 -6.18 9.65 -11.33
N LEU A 327 -5.68 9.92 -10.12
CA LEU A 327 -5.91 11.19 -9.44
C LEU A 327 -5.19 12.34 -10.15
N LYS A 328 -3.87 12.23 -10.35
CA LYS A 328 -3.01 13.26 -10.92
C LYS A 328 -3.48 13.73 -12.31
N ASP A 329 -3.87 12.78 -13.16
CA ASP A 329 -4.17 13.01 -14.57
C ASP A 329 -5.67 13.26 -14.83
N SER A 330 -6.51 13.16 -13.80
CA SER A 330 -7.93 13.47 -13.92
C SER A 330 -8.13 14.98 -14.15
N PRO A 331 -8.81 15.39 -15.24
CA PRO A 331 -9.13 16.81 -15.48
C PRO A 331 -9.98 17.44 -14.36
N ARG A 332 -10.69 16.61 -13.59
CA ARG A 332 -11.51 17.06 -12.46
C ARG A 332 -10.70 17.28 -11.19
N PHE A 333 -9.48 16.78 -11.12
CA PHE A 333 -8.67 16.82 -9.91
C PHE A 333 -8.24 18.23 -9.54
N GLU A 334 -7.91 19.06 -10.54
CA GLU A 334 -7.58 20.48 -10.30
C GLU A 334 -8.73 21.23 -9.61
N ASN A 335 -9.98 20.97 -10.02
CA ASN A 335 -11.15 21.54 -9.35
C ASN A 335 -11.32 21.03 -7.91
N LYS A 336 -10.92 19.79 -7.62
CA LYS A 336 -10.91 19.25 -6.26
C LYS A 336 -9.85 19.93 -5.40
N ILE A 337 -8.64 20.09 -5.91
CA ILE A 337 -7.55 20.82 -5.25
C ILE A 337 -7.98 22.27 -4.96
N LYS A 338 -8.51 23.01 -5.95
CA LYS A 338 -9.04 24.38 -5.77
C LYS A 338 -10.11 24.45 -4.67
N ASN A 339 -10.98 23.44 -4.60
CA ASN A 339 -12.00 23.39 -3.56
C ASN A 339 -11.44 23.11 -2.16
N ILE A 340 -10.34 22.36 -2.05
CA ILE A 340 -9.63 22.13 -0.78
C ILE A 340 -8.86 23.40 -0.36
N PHE A 341 -8.33 24.15 -1.33
CA PHE A 341 -7.62 25.41 -1.10
C PHE A 341 -8.50 26.62 -0.74
N LYS A 342 -9.82 26.44 -0.68
CA LYS A 342 -10.72 27.40 -0.02
C LYS A 342 -10.38 27.56 1.48
N GLN A 343 -9.65 26.62 2.04
CA GLN A 343 -9.04 26.70 3.35
C GLN A 343 -7.74 27.49 3.23
N GLN A 344 -7.82 28.79 3.47
CA GLN A 344 -6.76 29.75 3.14
C GLN A 344 -5.51 29.62 4.01
N HIS A 345 -5.56 28.88 5.13
CA HIS A 345 -4.37 28.55 5.90
C HIS A 345 -3.52 27.42 5.28
N LEU A 346 -4.11 26.61 4.40
CA LEU A 346 -3.34 25.63 3.64
C LEU A 346 -2.43 26.33 2.62
N THR A 347 -1.13 26.09 2.68
CA THR A 347 -0.15 26.58 1.70
C THR A 347 0.09 25.56 0.60
N SER A 348 0.02 24.27 0.91
CA SER A 348 0.29 23.20 -0.06
C SER A 348 -0.43 21.89 0.27
N ILE A 349 -0.53 21.04 -0.75
CA ILE A 349 -0.85 19.62 -0.62
C ILE A 349 0.26 18.85 -1.32
N LEU A 350 0.84 17.88 -0.62
CA LEU A 350 1.82 16.95 -1.17
C LEU A 350 1.15 15.60 -1.40
N LEU A 351 1.33 15.03 -2.59
CA LEU A 351 0.95 13.66 -2.89
C LEU A 351 2.20 12.81 -3.02
N PHE A 352 2.22 11.69 -2.33
CA PHE A 352 3.30 10.72 -2.36
C PHE A 352 2.81 9.36 -2.86
N THR A 353 3.69 8.66 -3.56
CA THR A 353 3.58 7.22 -3.82
C THR A 353 4.99 6.62 -3.86
N ASN A 354 5.12 5.30 -3.86
CA ASN A 354 6.40 4.60 -3.81
C ASN A 354 7.27 4.94 -2.57
N THR A 355 6.62 4.99 -1.41
CA THR A 355 7.19 5.32 -0.09
C THR A 355 7.84 4.11 0.62
N GLN A 356 7.78 2.93 0.01
CA GLN A 356 8.24 1.67 0.58
C GLN A 356 9.77 1.62 0.68
N GLY A 357 10.27 1.12 1.82
CA GLY A 357 11.69 0.97 2.10
C GLY A 357 12.32 -0.17 1.30
N ASN A 358 13.33 0.15 0.51
CA ASN A 358 14.18 -0.82 -0.18
C ASN A 358 15.51 -0.98 0.53
N ILE A 359 16.21 -2.08 0.28
CA ILE A 359 17.60 -2.26 0.73
C ILE A 359 18.52 -2.16 -0.48
N ALA A 360 19.63 -1.43 -0.33
CA ALA A 360 20.65 -1.35 -1.37
C ALA A 360 21.16 -2.76 -1.71
N SER A 361 21.58 -2.97 -2.97
CA SER A 361 22.01 -4.28 -3.49
C SER A 361 23.18 -4.88 -2.71
N ASP A 362 24.03 -4.03 -2.12
CA ASP A 362 25.13 -4.39 -1.23
C ASP A 362 24.70 -4.66 0.23
N GLY A 363 23.44 -4.44 0.57
CA GLY A 363 22.90 -4.55 1.92
C GLY A 363 23.40 -3.48 2.90
N SER A 364 23.94 -2.36 2.40
CA SER A 364 24.61 -1.35 3.23
C SER A 364 23.65 -0.34 3.85
N HIS A 365 22.51 -0.05 3.24
CA HIS A 365 21.55 0.90 3.79
C HIS A 365 20.14 0.64 3.25
N PHE A 366 19.14 1.18 3.94
CA PHE A 366 17.80 1.29 3.41
C PHE A 366 17.66 2.59 2.63
N TYR A 367 16.88 2.59 1.55
CA TYR A 367 16.57 3.77 0.77
C TYR A 367 15.12 3.75 0.32
N VAL A 368 14.60 4.93 0.00
CA VAL A 368 13.27 5.13 -0.60
C VAL A 368 13.43 5.99 -1.84
N SER A 369 12.54 5.83 -2.81
CA SER A 369 12.55 6.65 -4.04
C SER A 369 11.13 7.12 -4.34
N PRO A 370 10.56 7.98 -3.48
CA PRO A 370 9.18 8.38 -3.58
C PRO A 370 8.94 9.22 -4.83
N ILE A 371 7.77 9.07 -5.42
CA ILE A 371 7.26 10.01 -6.41
C ILE A 371 6.40 11.02 -5.67
N VAL A 372 6.79 12.30 -5.77
CA VAL A 372 6.12 13.40 -5.06
C VAL A 372 5.56 14.43 -6.04
N LYS A 373 4.30 14.80 -5.84
CA LYS A 373 3.63 15.91 -6.54
C LYS A 373 3.14 16.94 -5.53
N GLU A 374 3.62 18.16 -5.67
CA GLU A 374 3.15 19.31 -4.89
C GLU A 374 2.08 20.09 -5.65
N PHE A 375 1.07 20.54 -4.92
CA PHE A 375 0.11 21.57 -5.33
C PHE A 375 0.23 22.74 -4.35
N LYS A 376 0.42 23.96 -4.87
CA LYS A 376 0.50 25.17 -4.06
C LYS A 376 -0.81 25.94 -4.06
N ASN A 377 -1.17 26.50 -2.90
CA ASN A 377 -2.34 27.35 -2.74
C ASN A 377 -1.98 28.82 -3.00
N THR A 378 -2.25 29.30 -4.21
CA THR A 378 -2.03 30.71 -4.57
C THR A 378 -2.98 31.68 -3.87
N SER A 379 -4.00 31.18 -3.16
CA SER A 379 -4.96 31.99 -2.41
C SER A 379 -4.78 31.90 -0.89
N SER A 380 -3.66 31.34 -0.44
CA SER A 380 -3.33 31.25 0.98
C SER A 380 -3.09 32.63 1.58
N TYR A 381 -3.39 32.79 2.88
CA TYR A 381 -2.97 33.96 3.67
C TYR A 381 -1.45 34.01 3.89
N PHE A 382 -0.77 32.88 3.72
CA PHE A 382 0.66 32.70 3.92
C PHE A 382 1.37 32.51 2.58
N SER A 383 1.23 33.48 1.67
CA SER A 383 1.96 33.45 0.40
C SER A 383 3.48 33.42 0.68
N ASP A 384 4.23 32.75 -0.20
CA ASP A 384 5.71 32.65 -0.20
C ASP A 384 6.38 31.65 0.75
N VAL A 385 5.61 30.77 1.39
CA VAL A 385 6.18 29.70 2.21
C VAL A 385 6.98 28.69 1.37
N SER A 386 8.16 28.32 1.86
CA SER A 386 9.09 27.38 1.23
C SER A 386 8.42 26.05 0.91
N SER A 387 8.79 25.46 -0.22
CA SER A 387 8.32 24.12 -0.56
C SER A 387 8.90 23.10 0.42
N LEU A 388 8.07 22.14 0.83
CA LEU A 388 8.49 20.93 1.53
C LEU A 388 8.90 19.81 0.54
N LYS A 389 8.80 20.06 -0.76
CA LYS A 389 9.22 19.14 -1.81
C LYS A 389 10.72 19.32 -2.10
N LEU A 390 11.47 18.22 -2.23
CA LEU A 390 12.83 18.24 -2.77
C LEU A 390 12.83 18.78 -4.22
N GLU A 391 13.71 19.74 -4.52
CA GLU A 391 13.87 20.34 -5.86
C GLU A 391 14.49 19.39 -6.88
#